data_AF-A0A2H0VWN0-F1
#
_entry.id   AF-A0A2H0VWN0-F1
#
_cell.length_a   1.000
_cell.length_b   1.000
_cell.length_c   1.000
_cell.angle_alpha   90.00
_cell.angle_beta   90.00
_cell.angle_gamma   90.00
#
_symmetry.space_group_name_H-M   'P 1'
#
loop_
_entity.id
_entity.type
_entity.pdbx_description
1 polymer ?
#
loop_
_entity_poly.entity_id
_entity_poly.type
_entity_poly.pdbx_seq_one_letter_code
_entity_poly.pdbx_strand_id
1 'polypeptide(L)' 'DLYNVAYDIVSAWSEGTYFDQLTYMLEHKGKYIINVDKPYPDIIYKINKEGSSFELWFAVQGSEEYIL' A
#
# COMPACT_ATOMS: atom_id res chain seq x y z
N ASP A 1 -5.55 -5.55 12.64
CA ASP A 1 -5.57 -4.19 12.08
C ASP A 1 -4.65 -4.02 10.88
N LEU A 2 -3.32 -3.90 11.03
CA LEU A 2 -2.42 -3.66 9.88
C LEU A 2 -2.45 -4.79 8.84
N TYR A 3 -2.67 -6.03 9.27
CA TYR A 3 -2.94 -7.17 8.38
C TYR A 3 -4.12 -6.91 7.43
N ASN A 4 -5.23 -6.32 7.92
CA ASN A 4 -6.39 -6.04 7.08
C ASN A 4 -6.06 -4.96 6.05
N VAL A 5 -5.32 -3.92 6.45
CA VAL A 5 -4.86 -2.88 5.52
C VAL A 5 -3.97 -3.47 4.42
N ALA A 6 -3.03 -4.35 4.79
CA ALA A 6 -2.20 -5.05 3.82
C ALA A 6 -3.02 -5.96 2.90
N TYR A 7 -4.00 -6.67 3.45
CA TYR A 7 -4.91 -7.51 2.69
C TYR A 7 -5.74 -6.69 1.67
N ASP A 8 -6.26 -5.52 2.07
CA ASP A 8 -7.01 -4.63 1.19
C ASP A 8 -6.14 -4.14 0.03
N ILE A 9 -4.89 -3.75 0.32
CA ILE A 9 -3.92 -3.34 -0.71
C ILE A 9 -3.65 -4.47 -1.70
N VAL A 10 -3.30 -5.67 -1.20
CA VAL A 10 -2.99 -6.82 -2.05
C VAL A 10 -4.21 -7.26 -2.86
N SER A 11 -5.41 -7.16 -2.28
CA SER A 11 -6.66 -7.49 -2.98
C SER A 11 -6.93 -6.52 -4.12
N ALA A 12 -6.75 -5.21 -3.91
CA ALA A 12 -6.89 -4.21 -4.96
C ALA A 12 -5.97 -4.50 -6.17
N TRP A 13 -4.70 -4.85 -5.89
CA TRP A 13 -3.74 -5.26 -6.92
C TRP A 13 -4.14 -6.56 -7.63
N SER A 14 -4.70 -7.52 -6.90
CA SER A 14 -5.15 -8.80 -7.46
C SER A 14 -6.36 -8.65 -8.39
N GLU A 15 -7.19 -7.63 -8.16
CA GLU A 15 -8.34 -7.28 -9.01
C GLU A 15 -7.95 -6.46 -10.25
N GLY A 16 -6.64 -6.18 -10.43
CA GLY A 16 -6.14 -5.36 -11.53
C GLY A 16 -6.42 -3.86 -11.35
N THR A 17 -6.70 -3.44 -10.12
CA THR A 17 -6.95 -2.03 -9.78
C THR A 17 -5.74 -1.43 -9.07
N TYR A 18 -5.63 -0.10 -9.12
CA TYR A 18 -4.64 0.63 -8.33
C TYR A 18 -5.17 0.90 -6.93
N PHE A 19 -4.37 0.61 -5.91
CA PHE A 19 -4.71 1.00 -4.54
C PHE A 19 -4.53 2.52 -4.33
N ASP A 20 -5.64 3.24 -4.18
CA ASP A 20 -5.63 4.67 -3.83
C ASP A 20 -5.37 4.89 -2.34
N GLN A 21 -4.10 5.16 -2.01
CA GLN A 21 -3.66 5.40 -0.64
C GLN A 21 -4.38 6.58 0.05
N LEU A 22 -4.66 7.67 -0.67
CA LEU A 22 -5.12 8.91 -0.05
C LEU A 22 -6.58 8.75 0.37
N THR A 23 -7.40 8.21 -0.52
CA THR A 23 -8.81 7.89 -0.25
C THR A 23 -8.91 6.91 0.92
N TYR A 24 -8.12 5.83 0.92
CA TYR A 24 -8.12 4.87 2.02
C TYR A 24 -7.77 5.51 3.37
N MET A 25 -6.76 6.37 3.42
CA MET A 25 -6.36 7.08 4.65
C MET A 25 -7.47 8.02 5.14
N LEU A 26 -8.17 8.72 4.24
CA LEU A 26 -9.27 9.62 4.58
C LEU A 26 -10.50 8.87 5.11
N GLU A 27 -10.89 7.77 4.48
CA GLU A 27 -12.00 6.91 4.92
C GLU A 27 -11.75 6.34 6.33
N HIS A 28 -10.48 6.07 6.64
CA HIS A 28 -10.04 5.61 7.96
C HIS A 28 -9.67 6.74 8.92
N LYS A 29 -10.00 8.01 8.58
CA LYS A 29 -9.78 9.20 9.41
C LYS A 29 -8.33 9.36 9.88
N GLY A 30 -7.36 8.98 9.06
CA GLY A 30 -5.93 9.06 9.40
C GLY A 30 -5.45 8.01 10.41
N LYS A 31 -6.28 7.04 10.80
CA LYS A 31 -5.89 5.94 11.72
C LYS A 31 -4.66 5.18 11.22
N TYR A 32 -4.48 5.13 9.90
CA TYR A 32 -3.35 4.49 9.24
C TYR A 32 -2.58 5.52 8.40
N ILE A 33 -1.26 5.43 8.46
CA ILE A 33 -0.34 6.14 7.58
C ILE A 33 0.20 5.12 6.60
N ILE A 34 0.00 5.37 5.31
CA ILE A 34 0.45 4.52 4.22
C ILE A 34 1.44 5.32 3.39
N ASN A 35 2.71 4.92 3.42
CA ASN A 35 3.74 5.47 2.55
C ASN A 35 4.00 4.48 1.41
N VAL A 36 4.09 5.01 0.18
CA VAL A 36 4.33 4.21 -1.01
C VAL A 36 5.59 4.67 -1.69
N ASP A 37 6.60 3.80 -1.66
CA ASP A 37 7.82 3.97 -2.45
C ASP A 37 7.69 3.15 -3.74
N LYS A 38 8.09 3.72 -4.88
CA LYS A 38 7.96 3.07 -6.19
C LYS A 38 9.32 2.83 -6.85
N PRO A 39 10.20 1.99 -6.26
CA PRO A 39 11.45 1.61 -6.91
C PRO A 39 11.14 0.69 -8.10
N TYR A 40 11.40 1.14 -9.32
CA TYR A 40 11.13 0.34 -10.51
C TYR A 40 11.76 -1.08 -10.43
N PRO A 41 11.03 -2.16 -10.80
CA PRO A 41 9.63 -2.18 -11.25
C PRO A 41 8.62 -2.28 -10.09
N ASP A 42 9.08 -2.50 -8.86
CA ASP A 42 8.25 -2.84 -7.72
C ASP A 42 7.61 -1.64 -7.01
N ILE A 43 6.62 -1.91 -6.18
CA ILE A 43 5.98 -0.93 -5.32
C ILE A 43 6.05 -1.41 -3.89
N ILE A 44 6.66 -0.62 -3.02
CA ILE A 44 6.82 -0.90 -1.60
C ILE A 44 5.79 -0.11 -0.82
N TYR A 45 4.99 -0.83 -0.04
CA TYR A 45 4.04 -0.26 0.90
C TYR A 45 4.60 -0.33 2.31
N LYS A 46 4.54 0.78 3.03
CA LYS A 46 4.88 0.90 4.44
C LYS A 46 3.65 1.40 5.20
N ILE A 47 3.14 0.57 6.10
CA ILE A 47 1.91 0.86 6.84
C ILE A 47 2.24 1.03 8.32
N ASN A 48 1.81 2.15 8.87
CA ASN A 48 1.89 2.45 10.29
C ASN A 48 0.48 2.75 10.83
N LYS A 49 0.22 2.40 12.09
CA LYS A 49 -0.98 2.86 12.82
C LYS A 49 -0.59 4.13 13.58
N GLU A 50 -1.41 5.17 13.50
CA GLU A 50 -1.17 6.43 14.21
C GLU A 50 -0.79 6.18 15.68
N GLY A 51 0.30 6.81 16.13
CA GLY A 51 0.83 6.66 17.50
C GLY A 51 1.58 5.36 17.77
N SER A 52 1.76 4.48 16.78
CA SER A 52 2.55 3.26 16.89
C SER A 52 3.97 3.46 16.37
N SER A 53 4.96 2.83 17.02
CA SER A 53 6.33 2.72 16.51
C SER A 53 6.53 1.52 15.58
N PHE A 54 5.52 0.66 15.43
CA PHE A 54 5.59 -0.52 14.59
C PHE A 54 5.17 -0.20 13.15
N GLU A 55 5.89 -0.72 12.17
CA GLU A 55 5.60 -0.54 10.75
C GLU A 55 5.57 -1.89 10.03
N LEU A 56 4.56 -2.12 9.21
CA LEU A 56 4.42 -3.30 8.36
C LEU A 56 4.83 -2.95 6.94
N TRP A 57 5.78 -3.70 6.39
CA TRP A 57 6.34 -3.46 5.05
C TRP A 57 6.08 -4.66 4.16
N PHE A 58 5.71 -4.41 2.91
CA PHE A 58 5.67 -5.43 1.87
C PHE A 58 5.85 -4.80 0.50
N ALA A 59 6.26 -5.60 -0.46
CA ALA A 59 6.38 -5.22 -1.86
C ALA A 59 5.28 -5.91 -2.68
N VAL A 60 4.75 -5.20 -3.65
CA VAL A 60 3.96 -5.74 -4.76
C VAL A 60 4.87 -5.72 -5.97
N GLN A 61 5.06 -6.89 -6.58
CA GLN A 61 5.84 -7.02 -7.80
C GLN A 61 5.14 -6.24 -8.91
N GLY A 62 5.84 -5.28 -9.51
CA GLY A 62 5.36 -4.64 -10.72
C GLY A 62 5.74 -5.45 -11.96
N SER A 63 5.05 -5.18 -13.07
CA SER A 63 5.41 -5.75 -14.37
C SER A 63 6.46 -4.87 -15.06
N GLU A 64 7.51 -5.49 -15.60
CA GLU A 64 8.49 -4.84 -16.48
C GLU A 64 7.89 -4.45 -17.86
N GLU A 65 6.57 -4.27 -17.99
CA GLU A 65 5.97 -3.91 -19.28
C GLU A 65 6.47 -2.52 -19.71
N TYR A 66 7.45 -2.64 -20.60
CA TYR A 66 8.35 -1.68 -21.19
C TYR A 66 7.70 -0.35 -21.53
N ILE A 67 8.45 0.70 -21.20
CA ILE A 67 8.61 1.91 -22.01
C ILE A 67 8.32 1.58 -23.49
N LEU A 68 7.15 2.01 -23.99
CA LEU A 68 6.90 2.20 -25.42
C LEU A 68 7.26 3.64 -25.79
#